data_AF-A0A0C1QNZ1-F1
#
_entry.id   AF-A0A0C1QNZ1-F1
#
_cell.length_a   1.000
_cell.length_b   1.000
_cell.length_c   1.000
_cell.angle_alpha   90.00
_cell.angle_beta   90.00
_cell.angle_gamma   90.00
#
_symmetry.space_group_name_H-M   'P 1'
#
loop_
_entity.id
_entity.type
_entity.pdbx_description
1 polymer ?
#
loop_
_entity_poly.entity_id
_entity_poly.type
_entity_poly.pdbx_seq_one_letter_code
_entity_poly.pdbx_strand_id
1 'polypeptide(L)'
;MKHMEVRECENPITIDEVLEAEETIGAKLPSDYVEHILKYNGGHPDKDCYPLLEPLPYYNRITKTEDKSFDSGISWFYAIYEGEYESFLRGCRFNGDRLPKGLIAIGRDSFGNLICISVGLGNYGKVYFWEYKGSVPLGEEPWWDNVFLIANSFTDFINSLYSRSIGRNEDTKFIDVHDKYSLPYYLNNGRKHAELMKSFFAKAPIEVEEFIVEEIEENSDLILKYEVPSEKKRYVRYITDKTGEYKDAIEDVDSYSLQGKPAAR
;
A
#
# COMPACT_ATOMS: atom_id res chain seq x y z
N MET A 1 7.62 -2.30 11.65
CA MET A 1 7.43 -2.39 10.20
C MET A 1 7.20 -3.86 9.86
N LYS A 2 6.18 -4.17 9.07
CA LYS A 2 5.83 -5.53 8.59
C LYS A 2 7.02 -6.16 7.85
N HIS A 3 7.14 -7.48 7.89
CA HIS A 3 8.15 -8.17 7.08
C HIS A 3 7.88 -7.97 5.59
N MET A 4 8.88 -7.44 4.88
CA MET A 4 8.85 -7.17 3.45
C MET A 4 10.17 -7.59 2.82
N GLU A 5 10.07 -8.27 1.68
CA GLU A 5 11.21 -8.53 0.81
C GLU A 5 11.21 -7.53 -0.33
N VAL A 6 12.39 -7.02 -0.69
CA VAL A 6 12.54 -6.11 -1.82
C VAL A 6 13.53 -6.75 -2.79
N ARG A 7 13.11 -6.90 -4.04
CA ARG A 7 13.88 -7.51 -5.12
C ARG A 7 14.50 -6.44 -6.00
N GLU A 8 15.56 -6.80 -6.71
CA GLU A 8 16.24 -5.88 -7.65
C GLU A 8 16.63 -4.56 -6.98
N CYS A 9 17.12 -4.67 -5.75
CA CYS A 9 17.72 -3.58 -4.99
C CYS A 9 19.02 -3.13 -5.67
N GLU A 10 19.30 -1.83 -5.65
CA GLU A 10 20.64 -1.34 -5.96
C GLU A 10 21.62 -1.68 -4.83
N ASN A 11 22.91 -1.43 -5.07
CA ASN A 11 23.94 -1.64 -4.04
C ASN A 11 23.59 -0.87 -2.74
N PRO A 12 23.85 -1.45 -1.56
CA PRO A 12 23.65 -0.75 -0.30
C PRO A 12 24.43 0.56 -0.25
N ILE A 13 23.80 1.59 0.31
CA ILE A 13 24.40 2.92 0.47
C ILE A 13 24.69 3.22 1.93
N THR A 14 25.52 4.23 2.14
CA THR A 14 25.92 4.77 3.43
C THR A 14 25.02 5.92 3.87
N ILE A 15 25.10 6.27 5.15
CA ILE A 15 24.42 7.46 5.67
C ILE A 15 24.95 8.75 5.03
N ASP A 16 26.23 8.80 4.66
CA ASP A 16 26.82 9.98 4.02
C ASP A 16 26.21 10.22 2.63
N GLU A 17 26.00 9.17 1.84
CA GLU A 17 25.30 9.27 0.55
C GLU A 17 23.84 9.74 0.70
N VAL A 18 23.16 9.35 1.78
CA VAL A 18 21.83 9.87 2.11
C VAL A 18 21.90 11.36 2.46
N LEU A 19 22.88 11.78 3.26
CA LEU A 19 23.07 13.19 3.63
C LEU A 19 23.38 14.07 2.41
N GLU A 20 24.17 13.57 1.46
CA GLU A 20 24.45 14.24 0.18
C GLU A 20 23.19 14.37 -0.68
N ALA A 21 22.34 13.33 -0.70
CA ALA A 21 21.05 13.40 -1.39
C ALA A 21 20.10 14.41 -0.74
N GLU A 22 20.04 14.46 0.59
CA GLU A 22 19.27 15.47 1.33
C GLU A 22 19.74 16.90 1.06
N GLU A 23 21.06 17.13 0.99
CA GLU A 23 21.65 18.42 0.63
C GLU A 23 21.25 18.82 -0.79
N THR A 24 21.35 17.89 -1.74
CA THR A 24 20.95 18.10 -3.14
C THR A 24 19.46 18.44 -3.28
N ILE A 25 18.61 17.77 -2.49
CA ILE A 25 17.17 18.02 -2.48
C ILE A 25 16.84 19.31 -1.72
N GLY A 26 17.69 19.75 -0.79
CA GLY A 26 17.45 20.88 0.08
C GLY A 26 16.43 20.59 1.19
N ALA A 27 16.25 19.31 1.56
CA ALA A 27 15.31 18.89 2.59
C ALA A 27 15.76 17.59 3.27
N LYS A 28 15.36 17.42 4.55
CA LYS A 28 15.61 16.19 5.30
C LYS A 28 14.55 15.13 5.01
N LEU A 29 14.99 13.91 4.76
CA LEU A 29 14.12 12.76 4.57
C LEU A 29 13.62 12.23 5.92
N PRO A 30 12.36 11.76 6.00
CA PRO A 30 11.84 11.13 7.21
C PRO A 30 12.71 9.93 7.63
N SER A 31 12.98 9.80 8.93
CA SER A 31 13.93 8.80 9.44
C SER A 31 13.52 7.36 9.13
N ASP A 32 12.22 7.08 9.14
CA ASP A 32 11.68 5.77 8.79
C ASP A 32 11.83 5.42 7.30
N TYR A 33 11.82 6.43 6.43
CA TYR A 33 12.20 6.26 5.02
C TYR A 33 13.71 6.08 4.84
N VAL A 34 14.53 6.81 5.59
CA VAL A 34 16.00 6.64 5.58
C VAL A 34 16.40 5.23 5.99
N GLU A 35 15.79 4.68 7.06
CA GLU A 35 16.01 3.30 7.49
C GLU A 35 15.72 2.28 6.36
N HIS A 36 14.69 2.54 5.55
CA HIS A 36 14.34 1.70 4.42
C HIS A 36 15.35 1.79 3.27
N ILE A 37 15.76 3.01 2.88
CA ILE A 37 16.74 3.19 1.81
C ILE A 37 18.09 2.57 2.19
N LEU A 38 18.54 2.72 3.44
CA LEU A 38 19.79 2.10 3.90
C LEU A 38 19.74 0.57 3.85
N LYS A 39 18.55 -0.03 3.96
CA LYS A 39 18.35 -1.48 3.95
C LYS A 39 18.22 -2.07 2.55
N TYR A 40 17.52 -1.39 1.64
CA TYR A 40 17.15 -1.94 0.33
C TYR A 40 17.56 -1.09 -0.87
N ASN A 41 17.89 0.19 -0.68
CA ASN A 41 18.22 1.16 -1.74
C ASN A 41 17.37 1.01 -3.02
N GLY A 42 16.07 1.28 -2.90
CA GLY A 42 15.10 1.12 -3.99
C GLY A 42 14.63 -0.32 -4.19
N GLY A 43 14.15 -0.63 -5.40
CA GLY A 43 13.75 -1.98 -5.81
C GLY A 43 12.24 -2.24 -5.75
N HIS A 44 11.87 -3.50 -6.00
CA HIS A 44 10.50 -4.00 -6.14
C HIS A 44 10.03 -4.72 -4.88
N PRO A 45 9.05 -4.19 -4.12
CA PRO A 45 8.54 -4.89 -2.95
C PRO A 45 7.79 -6.18 -3.35
N ASP A 46 7.85 -7.22 -2.52
CA ASP A 46 7.07 -8.46 -2.67
C ASP A 46 5.57 -8.22 -2.53
N LYS A 47 5.21 -7.22 -1.72
CA LYS A 47 3.86 -6.69 -1.52
C LYS A 47 3.78 -5.33 -2.21
N ASP A 48 3.04 -5.28 -3.30
CA ASP A 48 3.08 -4.17 -4.25
C ASP A 48 1.78 -3.39 -4.35
N CYS A 49 0.75 -3.75 -3.57
CA CYS A 49 -0.54 -3.07 -3.54
C CYS A 49 -0.74 -2.34 -2.21
N TYR A 50 -1.48 -1.23 -2.25
CA TYR A 50 -1.86 -0.42 -1.07
C TYR A 50 -3.27 0.16 -1.25
N PRO A 51 -3.99 0.47 -0.15
CA PRO A 51 -5.34 0.99 -0.23
C PRO A 51 -5.34 2.46 -0.59
N LEU A 52 -6.44 2.91 -1.16
CA LEU A 52 -6.77 4.33 -1.24
C LEU A 52 -7.70 4.69 -0.07
N LEU A 53 -7.41 5.79 0.63
CA LEU A 53 -8.29 6.28 1.70
C LEU A 53 -9.65 6.73 1.14
N GLU A 54 -9.65 7.22 -0.10
CA GLU A 54 -10.83 7.63 -0.85
C GLU A 54 -10.83 6.93 -2.22
N PRO A 55 -11.98 6.36 -2.65
CA PRO A 55 -12.04 5.66 -3.93
C PRO A 55 -11.90 6.64 -5.09
N LEU A 56 -11.03 6.31 -6.04
CA LEU A 56 -10.79 7.12 -7.22
C LEU A 56 -11.59 6.60 -8.43
N PRO A 57 -12.14 7.49 -9.27
CA PRO A 57 -12.84 7.08 -10.48
C PRO A 57 -11.87 6.38 -11.43
N TYR A 58 -12.29 5.25 -12.00
CA TYR A 58 -11.54 4.51 -12.99
C TYR A 58 -12.45 4.04 -14.12
N TYR A 59 -11.94 4.03 -15.34
CA TYR A 59 -12.68 3.51 -16.49
C TYR A 59 -12.34 2.04 -16.72
N ASN A 60 -13.29 1.15 -16.43
CA ASN A 60 -13.13 -0.28 -16.65
C ASN A 60 -13.23 -0.60 -18.15
N ARG A 61 -12.10 -0.95 -18.77
CA ARG A 61 -12.03 -1.22 -20.22
C ARG A 61 -12.75 -2.51 -20.63
N ILE A 62 -12.94 -3.45 -19.70
CA ILE A 62 -13.60 -4.74 -19.96
C ILE A 62 -15.12 -4.54 -20.01
N THR A 63 -15.68 -3.93 -18.97
CA THR A 63 -17.12 -3.64 -18.87
C THR A 63 -17.54 -2.41 -19.66
N LYS A 64 -16.58 -1.54 -20.01
CA LYS A 64 -16.78 -0.23 -20.65
C LYS A 64 -17.65 0.71 -19.80
N THR A 65 -17.45 0.68 -18.49
CA THR A 65 -18.18 1.51 -17.53
C THR A 65 -17.23 2.32 -16.65
N GLU A 66 -17.74 3.42 -16.11
CA GLU A 66 -17.10 4.08 -14.97
C GLU A 66 -17.27 3.20 -13.73
N ASP A 67 -16.19 3.07 -12.97
CA ASP A 67 -16.10 2.30 -11.75
C ASP A 67 -15.23 3.06 -10.73
N LYS A 68 -15.01 2.48 -9.56
CA LYS A 68 -14.17 3.04 -8.50
C LYS A 68 -13.04 2.08 -8.15
N SER A 69 -11.82 2.59 -8.14
CA SER A 69 -10.67 1.88 -7.57
C SER A 69 -10.58 2.19 -6.09
N PHE A 70 -10.40 1.15 -5.28
CA PHE A 70 -10.17 1.25 -3.83
C PHE A 70 -8.71 0.98 -3.46
N ASP A 71 -7.91 0.56 -4.44
CA ASP A 71 -6.49 0.28 -4.28
C ASP A 71 -5.68 0.80 -5.46
N SER A 72 -4.37 0.80 -5.27
CA SER A 72 -3.38 1.05 -6.32
C SER A 72 -2.11 0.24 -6.05
N GLY A 73 -1.18 0.27 -6.99
CA GLY A 73 0.07 -0.47 -6.93
C GLY A 73 1.29 0.44 -6.88
N ILE A 74 2.39 -0.08 -6.34
CA ILE A 74 3.74 0.44 -6.52
C ILE A 74 4.51 -0.58 -7.37
N SER A 75 5.15 -0.12 -8.43
CA SER A 75 6.00 -0.99 -9.24
C SER A 75 7.41 -1.02 -8.65
N TRP A 76 8.03 0.12 -8.35
CA TRP A 76 9.33 0.17 -7.69
C TRP A 76 9.53 1.44 -6.85
N PHE A 77 10.39 1.33 -5.84
CA PHE A 77 10.97 2.45 -5.12
C PHE A 77 12.21 2.99 -5.85
N TYR A 78 12.40 4.30 -5.80
CA TYR A 78 13.59 4.93 -6.35
C TYR A 78 14.82 4.66 -5.49
N ALA A 79 15.95 4.40 -6.15
CA ALA A 79 17.24 4.15 -5.53
C ALA A 79 18.16 5.39 -5.60
N ILE A 80 19.00 5.59 -4.60
CA ILE A 80 20.11 6.55 -4.66
C ILE A 80 21.30 5.82 -5.28
N TYR A 81 21.62 6.16 -6.54
CA TYR A 81 22.76 5.63 -7.26
C TYR A 81 23.10 6.52 -8.46
N GLU A 82 24.31 6.34 -8.96
CA GLU A 82 24.74 6.91 -10.24
C GLU A 82 24.59 5.87 -11.35
N GLY A 83 23.65 6.09 -12.28
CA GLY A 83 23.48 5.19 -13.42
C GLY A 83 22.59 5.75 -14.52
N GLU A 84 22.32 4.90 -15.51
CA GLU A 84 21.58 5.27 -16.73
C GLU A 84 20.07 5.30 -16.53
N TYR A 85 19.52 4.49 -15.60
CA TYR A 85 18.10 4.44 -15.31
C TYR A 85 17.65 5.57 -14.35
N GLU A 86 16.36 5.59 -14.03
CA GLU A 86 15.75 6.60 -13.15
C GLU A 86 16.31 6.43 -11.72
N SER A 87 17.10 7.41 -11.25
CA SER A 87 17.60 7.48 -9.88
C SER A 87 16.70 8.38 -9.03
N PHE A 88 16.81 8.27 -7.71
CA PHE A 88 16.09 9.10 -6.75
C PHE A 88 16.27 10.59 -7.05
N LEU A 89 17.50 11.06 -7.29
CA LEU A 89 17.75 12.47 -7.59
C LEU A 89 17.11 12.93 -8.92
N ARG A 90 16.93 12.03 -9.89
CA ARG A 90 16.24 12.34 -11.16
C ARG A 90 14.72 12.25 -11.02
N GLY A 91 14.22 11.27 -10.28
CA GLY A 91 12.79 10.97 -10.13
C GLY A 91 12.09 11.82 -9.07
N CYS A 92 12.79 12.23 -8.00
CA CYS A 92 12.16 12.84 -6.82
C CYS A 92 11.44 14.16 -7.10
N ARG A 93 11.87 14.92 -8.11
CA ARG A 93 11.25 16.18 -8.56
C ARG A 93 10.40 16.05 -9.83
N PHE A 94 10.21 14.82 -10.32
CA PHE A 94 9.42 14.43 -11.49
C PHE A 94 9.31 15.50 -12.60
N ASN A 95 10.20 15.45 -13.59
CA ASN A 95 10.18 16.35 -14.76
C ASN A 95 10.15 17.86 -14.41
N GLY A 96 10.94 18.29 -13.42
CA GLY A 96 11.24 19.71 -13.19
C GLY A 96 10.16 20.47 -12.42
N ASP A 97 9.75 19.93 -11.26
CA ASP A 97 8.83 20.54 -10.28
C ASP A 97 7.33 20.37 -10.59
N ARG A 98 6.91 19.27 -11.23
CA ARG A 98 5.47 18.94 -11.39
C ARG A 98 4.77 18.51 -10.09
N LEU A 99 5.52 18.44 -8.98
CA LEU A 99 5.00 18.09 -7.66
C LEU A 99 4.78 19.36 -6.83
N PRO A 100 3.70 19.42 -6.03
CA PRO A 100 3.53 20.51 -5.10
C PRO A 100 4.74 20.70 -4.18
N LYS A 101 4.98 21.96 -3.79
CA LYS A 101 6.13 22.31 -2.95
C LYS A 101 6.15 21.49 -1.67
N GLY A 102 7.32 20.91 -1.38
CA GLY A 102 7.54 20.07 -0.20
C GLY A 102 7.11 18.61 -0.39
N LEU A 103 6.70 18.21 -1.59
CA LEU A 103 6.42 16.82 -1.95
C LEU A 103 7.52 16.28 -2.86
N ILE A 104 8.02 15.08 -2.57
CA ILE A 104 9.02 14.41 -3.40
C ILE A 104 8.56 12.99 -3.73
N ALA A 105 8.84 12.53 -4.95
CA ALA A 105 8.56 11.15 -5.34
C ALA A 105 9.62 10.18 -4.79
N ILE A 106 9.15 9.06 -4.28
CA ILE A 106 9.98 7.98 -3.69
C ILE A 106 9.80 6.65 -4.42
N GLY A 107 8.85 6.57 -5.35
CA GLY A 107 8.57 5.41 -6.18
C GLY A 107 7.46 5.70 -7.17
N ARG A 108 7.16 4.72 -8.03
CA ARG A 108 6.13 4.87 -9.07
C ARG A 108 5.45 3.55 -9.39
N ASP A 109 4.30 3.66 -10.03
CA ASP A 109 3.60 2.52 -10.61
C ASP A 109 3.91 2.36 -12.11
N SER A 110 3.30 1.34 -12.74
CA SER A 110 3.45 1.05 -14.17
C SER A 110 2.63 1.99 -15.08
N PHE A 111 1.76 2.83 -14.52
CA PHE A 111 0.85 3.72 -15.24
C PHE A 111 1.29 5.19 -15.19
N GLY A 112 2.44 5.48 -14.58
CA GLY A 112 3.02 6.81 -14.48
C GLY A 112 2.57 7.61 -13.25
N ASN A 113 1.81 6.98 -12.34
CA ASN A 113 1.50 7.55 -11.04
C ASN A 113 2.71 7.42 -10.10
N LEU A 114 2.75 8.28 -9.07
CA LEU A 114 3.89 8.34 -8.15
C LEU A 114 3.45 8.05 -6.72
N ILE A 115 4.35 7.42 -5.98
CA ILE A 115 4.32 7.40 -4.52
C ILE A 115 5.22 8.53 -4.05
N CYS A 116 4.66 9.43 -3.25
CA CYS A 116 5.36 10.60 -2.78
C CYS A 116 5.41 10.65 -1.26
N ILE A 117 6.46 11.23 -0.71
CA ILE A 117 6.58 11.55 0.71
C ILE A 117 6.70 13.06 0.88
N SER A 118 6.06 13.61 1.90
CA SER A 118 6.20 15.03 2.21
C SER A 118 7.41 15.30 3.08
N VAL A 119 8.18 16.32 2.67
CA VAL A 119 9.25 16.96 3.43
C VAL A 119 8.86 18.39 3.87
N GLY A 120 7.60 18.79 3.67
CA GLY A 120 7.06 20.07 4.11
C GLY A 120 6.65 20.09 5.58
N LEU A 121 6.84 21.23 6.27
CA LEU A 121 6.63 21.34 7.72
C LEU A 121 5.21 20.98 8.21
N GLY A 122 4.18 21.20 7.40
CA GLY A 122 2.77 20.97 7.81
C GLY A 122 2.31 19.51 7.71
N ASN A 123 3.04 18.68 6.97
CA ASN A 123 2.66 17.31 6.65
C ASN A 123 3.88 16.37 6.54
N TYR A 124 4.99 16.74 7.18
CA TYR A 124 6.26 16.02 7.14
C TYR A 124 6.06 14.52 7.45
N GLY A 125 6.65 13.65 6.62
CA GLY A 125 6.58 12.21 6.79
C GLY A 125 5.34 11.54 6.19
N LYS A 126 4.27 12.29 5.88
CA LYS A 126 3.07 11.71 5.28
C LYS A 126 3.33 11.22 3.85
N VAL A 127 2.69 10.12 3.48
CA VAL A 127 2.83 9.47 2.17
C VAL A 127 1.58 9.70 1.35
N TYR A 128 1.77 10.01 0.07
CA TYR A 128 0.74 10.39 -0.87
C TYR A 128 0.82 9.58 -2.17
N PHE A 129 -0.34 9.32 -2.76
CA PHE A 129 -0.50 8.90 -4.14
C PHE A 129 -0.70 10.13 -5.02
N TRP A 130 0.19 10.35 -5.99
CA TRP A 130 0.05 11.40 -7.00
C TRP A 130 -0.47 10.76 -8.29
N GLU A 131 -1.67 11.16 -8.73
CA GLU A 131 -2.34 10.58 -9.89
C GLU A 131 -1.96 11.34 -11.17
N TYR A 132 -1.38 10.64 -12.14
CA TYR A 132 -0.87 11.24 -13.37
C TYR A 132 -1.96 11.90 -14.22
N LYS A 133 -3.15 11.29 -14.29
CA LYS A 133 -4.23 11.77 -15.17
C LYS A 133 -4.87 13.07 -14.68
N GLY A 134 -4.99 13.26 -13.38
CA GLY A 134 -5.44 14.51 -12.77
C GLY A 134 -4.35 15.57 -12.68
N SER A 135 -3.13 15.32 -13.17
CA SER A 135 -2.05 16.29 -13.09
C SER A 135 -2.30 17.50 -14.00
N VAL A 136 -1.84 18.67 -13.56
CA VAL A 136 -1.83 19.87 -14.40
C VAL A 136 -0.93 19.67 -15.65
N PRO A 137 -1.24 20.35 -16.76
CA PRO A 137 -0.38 20.40 -17.94
C PRO A 137 1.06 20.82 -17.60
N LEU A 138 2.01 20.37 -18.41
CA LEU A 138 3.41 20.74 -18.23
C LEU A 138 3.59 22.26 -18.36
N GLY A 139 4.24 22.87 -17.37
CA GLY A 139 4.48 24.32 -17.31
C GLY A 139 3.46 25.09 -16.48
N GLU A 140 2.41 24.44 -15.98
CA GLU A 140 1.49 25.02 -15.00
C GLU A 140 1.92 24.72 -13.56
N GLU A 141 1.48 25.57 -12.63
CA GLU A 141 1.75 25.42 -11.20
C GLU A 141 1.11 24.13 -10.66
N PRO A 142 1.88 23.24 -10.01
CA PRO A 142 1.33 22.02 -9.42
C PRO A 142 0.29 22.30 -8.35
N TRP A 143 -0.78 21.51 -8.35
CA TRP A 143 -1.83 21.56 -7.35
C TRP A 143 -1.87 20.32 -6.47
N TRP A 144 -2.66 20.39 -5.40
CA TRP A 144 -2.90 19.25 -4.52
C TRP A 144 -4.12 18.41 -4.92
N ASP A 145 -4.88 18.83 -5.93
CA ASP A 145 -6.15 18.19 -6.33
C ASP A 145 -5.98 16.76 -6.86
N ASN A 146 -4.80 16.41 -7.36
CA ASN A 146 -4.46 15.04 -7.80
C ASN A 146 -3.53 14.30 -6.82
N VAL A 147 -3.44 14.79 -5.57
CA VAL A 147 -2.55 14.27 -4.54
C VAL A 147 -3.36 13.77 -3.34
N PHE A 148 -3.38 12.46 -3.17
CA PHE A 148 -4.23 11.78 -2.21
C PHE A 148 -3.41 11.22 -1.06
N LEU A 149 -3.79 11.50 0.18
CA LEU A 149 -3.14 10.90 1.35
C LEU A 149 -3.37 9.39 1.34
N ILE A 150 -2.31 8.61 1.53
CA ILE A 150 -2.40 7.14 1.64
C ILE A 150 -1.84 6.60 2.96
N ALA A 151 -0.92 7.32 3.61
CA ALA A 151 -0.43 6.95 4.94
C ALA A 151 0.09 8.15 5.74
N ASN A 152 0.09 8.04 7.08
CA ASN A 152 0.59 9.11 7.96
C ASN A 152 2.12 9.08 8.18
N SER A 153 2.78 7.98 7.83
CA SER A 153 4.23 7.80 7.86
C SER A 153 4.68 6.81 6.79
N PHE A 154 5.97 6.73 6.50
CA PHE A 154 6.50 5.70 5.59
C PHE A 154 6.34 4.31 6.20
N THR A 155 6.52 4.19 7.52
CA THR A 155 6.24 2.94 8.25
C THR A 155 4.79 2.49 8.09
N ASP A 156 3.82 3.39 8.22
CA ASP A 156 2.40 3.07 8.02
C ASP A 156 2.15 2.62 6.58
N PHE A 157 2.77 3.28 5.60
CA PHE A 157 2.68 2.90 4.20
C PHE A 157 3.19 1.47 3.95
N ILE A 158 4.40 1.14 4.43
CA ILE A 158 4.95 -0.23 4.27
C ILE A 158 4.08 -1.27 4.98
N ASN A 159 3.56 -0.95 6.17
CA ASN A 159 2.64 -1.86 6.88
C ASN A 159 1.33 -2.05 6.10
N SER A 160 0.93 -1.08 5.28
CA SER A 160 -0.22 -1.17 4.39
C SER A 160 0.04 -1.94 3.09
N LEU A 161 1.24 -2.44 2.84
CA LEU A 161 1.47 -3.21 1.62
C LEU A 161 0.91 -4.63 1.72
N TYR A 162 0.26 -5.06 0.63
CA TYR A 162 -0.24 -6.41 0.43
C TYR A 162 0.05 -6.89 -0.99
N SER A 163 0.03 -8.20 -1.18
CA SER A 163 0.05 -8.78 -2.53
C SER A 163 -1.39 -9.05 -2.94
N ARG A 164 -1.76 -8.73 -4.20
CA ARG A 164 -3.03 -9.22 -4.76
C ARG A 164 -2.99 -10.74 -4.78
N SER A 165 -3.58 -11.38 -3.78
CA SER A 165 -3.63 -12.84 -3.72
C SER A 165 -4.34 -13.37 -4.97
N ILE A 166 -3.69 -14.26 -5.70
CA ILE A 166 -4.30 -14.96 -6.85
C ILE A 166 -5.22 -16.02 -6.24
N GLY A 167 -6.40 -15.57 -5.82
CA GLY A 167 -7.45 -16.37 -5.22
C GLY A 167 -8.81 -15.70 -5.34
N ARG A 168 -9.00 -14.90 -6.42
CA ARG A 168 -10.30 -14.31 -6.75
C ARG A 168 -11.33 -15.44 -6.86
N ASN A 169 -12.22 -15.52 -5.89
CA ASN A 169 -13.49 -16.18 -6.10
C ASN A 169 -14.37 -15.18 -6.87
N GLU A 170 -15.04 -15.62 -7.94
CA GLU A 170 -15.84 -14.70 -8.78
C GLU A 170 -17.02 -14.08 -8.01
N ASP A 171 -17.39 -14.67 -6.86
CA ASP A 171 -18.55 -14.30 -6.05
C ASP A 171 -18.24 -13.37 -4.85
N THR A 172 -16.98 -12.98 -4.63
CA THR A 172 -16.59 -12.12 -3.48
C THR A 172 -15.79 -10.88 -3.89
N LYS A 173 -16.13 -9.74 -3.27
CA LYS A 173 -15.28 -8.54 -3.27
C LYS A 173 -14.23 -8.69 -2.19
N PHE A 174 -12.98 -8.80 -2.62
CA PHE A 174 -11.82 -8.89 -1.72
C PHE A 174 -11.39 -7.50 -1.25
N ILE A 175 -11.17 -7.37 0.06
CA ILE A 175 -10.68 -6.16 0.69
C ILE A 175 -9.62 -6.55 1.72
N ASP A 176 -8.36 -6.39 1.34
CA ASP A 176 -7.26 -6.51 2.29
C ASP A 176 -7.33 -5.32 3.25
N VAL A 177 -7.30 -5.59 4.57
CA VAL A 177 -7.33 -4.55 5.60
C VAL A 177 -5.97 -4.50 6.29
N HIS A 178 -5.42 -3.29 6.30
CA HIS A 178 -3.99 -3.05 6.51
C HIS A 178 -3.52 -3.13 7.94
N ASP A 179 -4.45 -3.07 8.88
CA ASP A 179 -4.18 -3.32 10.28
C ASP A 179 -5.50 -3.69 10.99
N LYS A 180 -5.39 -4.31 12.16
CA LYS A 180 -6.51 -4.73 13.03
C LYS A 180 -7.51 -3.62 13.43
N TYR A 181 -7.18 -2.35 13.17
CA TYR A 181 -7.94 -1.13 13.44
C TYR A 181 -8.28 -0.32 12.18
N SER A 182 -7.63 -0.60 11.05
CA SER A 182 -7.99 -0.12 9.72
C SER A 182 -9.26 -0.82 9.27
N LEU A 183 -10.38 -0.36 9.79
CA LEU A 183 -11.68 -0.69 9.22
C LEU A 183 -11.68 -0.18 7.78
N PRO A 184 -12.18 -0.96 6.80
CA PRO A 184 -12.42 -0.46 5.47
C PRO A 184 -13.57 0.54 5.58
N TYR A 185 -13.24 1.80 5.93
CA TYR A 185 -14.19 2.87 6.16
C TYR A 185 -15.00 3.21 4.90
N TYR A 186 -14.60 2.68 3.74
CA TYR A 186 -15.31 2.78 2.47
C TYR A 186 -16.42 1.73 2.29
N LEU A 187 -16.52 0.70 3.16
CA LEU A 187 -17.65 -0.22 3.18
C LEU A 187 -18.73 0.27 4.15
N ASN A 188 -19.94 0.51 3.64
CA ASN A 188 -21.10 0.81 4.49
C ASN A 188 -21.33 -0.31 5.54
N ASN A 189 -21.09 -1.56 5.17
CA ASN A 189 -21.23 -2.72 6.05
C ASN A 189 -20.03 -2.90 6.99
N GLY A 190 -18.82 -2.53 6.56
CA GLY A 190 -17.63 -2.49 7.43
C GLY A 190 -17.80 -1.50 8.59
N ARG A 191 -18.44 -0.34 8.33
CA ARG A 191 -18.84 0.59 9.41
C ARG A 191 -19.91 0.00 10.32
N LYS A 192 -20.93 -0.64 9.74
CA LYS A 192 -22.04 -1.27 10.46
C LYS A 192 -21.55 -2.35 11.43
N HIS A 193 -20.58 -3.16 11.03
CA HIS A 193 -20.02 -4.27 11.82
C HIS A 193 -18.66 -3.98 12.45
N ALA A 194 -18.29 -2.69 12.56
CA ALA A 194 -16.98 -2.24 13.03
C ALA A 194 -16.52 -2.90 14.34
N GLU A 195 -17.41 -3.03 15.32
CA GLU A 195 -17.07 -3.63 16.62
C GLU A 195 -16.88 -5.15 16.54
N LEU A 196 -17.61 -5.83 15.67
CA LEU A 196 -17.41 -7.27 15.41
C LEU A 196 -16.07 -7.53 14.71
N MET A 197 -15.66 -6.62 13.82
CA MET A 197 -14.37 -6.67 13.13
C MET A 197 -13.21 -6.40 14.10
N LYS A 198 -13.28 -5.30 14.86
CA LYS A 198 -12.29 -4.95 15.88
C LYS A 198 -12.11 -6.06 16.91
N SER A 199 -13.22 -6.59 17.44
CA SER A 199 -13.17 -7.66 18.46
C SER A 199 -12.63 -8.99 17.94
N PHE A 200 -12.73 -9.23 16.63
CA PHE A 200 -12.12 -10.39 15.98
C PHE A 200 -10.61 -10.19 15.80
N PHE A 201 -10.20 -9.12 15.11
CA PHE A 201 -8.78 -8.88 14.81
C PHE A 201 -7.94 -8.52 16.03
N ALA A 202 -8.55 -8.02 17.11
CA ALA A 202 -7.85 -7.80 18.39
C ALA A 202 -7.34 -9.09 19.05
N LYS A 203 -7.85 -10.26 18.64
CA LYS A 203 -7.39 -11.57 19.14
C LYS A 203 -6.16 -12.10 18.42
N ALA A 204 -5.80 -11.51 17.28
CA ALA A 204 -4.68 -11.97 16.48
C ALA A 204 -3.34 -11.78 17.24
N PRO A 205 -2.48 -12.80 17.28
CA PRO A 205 -1.15 -12.66 17.88
C PRO A 205 -0.27 -11.70 17.08
N ILE A 206 0.84 -11.26 17.69
CA ILE A 206 1.72 -10.23 17.11
C ILE A 206 2.39 -10.65 15.79
N GLU A 207 2.48 -11.96 15.52
CA GLU A 207 3.03 -12.50 14.28
C GLU A 207 2.06 -12.43 13.08
N VAL A 208 0.81 -12.03 13.32
CA VAL A 208 -0.17 -11.83 12.25
C VAL A 208 0.11 -10.50 11.57
N GLU A 209 0.47 -10.57 10.30
CA GLU A 209 0.79 -9.40 9.48
C GLU A 209 -0.29 -9.08 8.43
N GLU A 210 -1.29 -9.95 8.27
CA GLU A 210 -2.33 -9.85 7.25
C GLU A 210 -3.70 -10.12 7.85
N PHE A 211 -4.62 -9.19 7.58
CA PHE A 211 -6.01 -9.23 7.99
C PHE A 211 -6.85 -9.08 6.73
N ILE A 212 -7.77 -10.02 6.53
CA ILE A 212 -8.55 -10.11 5.29
C ILE A 212 -10.01 -9.86 5.62
N VAL A 213 -10.68 -9.05 4.81
CA VAL A 213 -12.12 -8.84 4.84
C VAL A 213 -12.67 -9.12 3.44
N GLU A 214 -13.55 -10.09 3.32
CA GLU A 214 -14.28 -10.37 2.09
C GLU A 214 -15.73 -9.95 2.27
N GLU A 215 -16.31 -9.33 1.25
CA GLU A 215 -17.75 -9.09 1.15
C GLU A 215 -18.34 -10.02 0.08
N ILE A 216 -19.35 -10.79 0.44
CA ILE A 216 -20.10 -11.64 -0.50
C ILE A 216 -21.03 -10.75 -1.31
N GLU A 217 -20.92 -10.75 -2.65
CA GLU A 217 -21.67 -9.81 -3.49
C GLU A 217 -23.19 -10.02 -3.41
N GLU A 218 -23.65 -11.26 -3.30
CA GLU A 218 -25.07 -11.61 -3.34
C GLU A 218 -25.86 -11.06 -2.14
N ASN A 219 -25.25 -11.09 -0.96
CA ASN A 219 -25.95 -10.84 0.30
C ASN A 219 -25.27 -9.83 1.22
N SER A 220 -24.09 -9.34 0.83
CA SER A 220 -23.24 -8.41 1.56
C SER A 220 -22.71 -8.93 2.91
N ASP A 221 -22.79 -10.23 3.15
CA ASP A 221 -22.20 -10.86 4.33
C ASP A 221 -20.67 -10.68 4.31
N LEU A 222 -20.08 -10.60 5.50
CA LEU A 222 -18.64 -10.40 5.65
C LEU A 222 -17.95 -11.68 6.09
N ILE A 223 -16.77 -11.93 5.53
CA ILE A 223 -15.85 -12.97 6.00
C ILE A 223 -14.55 -12.30 6.44
N LEU A 224 -14.24 -12.40 7.73
CA LEU A 224 -12.99 -11.90 8.30
C LEU A 224 -12.01 -13.05 8.45
N LYS A 225 -10.74 -12.87 8.06
CA LYS A 225 -9.72 -13.93 8.18
C LYS A 225 -8.39 -13.36 8.66
N TYR A 226 -7.67 -14.15 9.44
CA TYR A 226 -6.24 -13.98 9.66
C TYR A 226 -5.57 -15.34 9.85
N GLU A 227 -4.31 -15.45 9.45
CA GLU A 227 -3.51 -16.67 9.59
C GLU A 227 -2.48 -16.51 10.70
N VAL A 228 -2.26 -17.56 11.48
CA VAL A 228 -1.31 -17.60 12.60
C VAL A 228 -0.18 -18.57 12.25
N PRO A 229 0.97 -18.06 11.76
CA PRO A 229 2.03 -18.90 11.22
C PRO A 229 2.64 -19.92 12.19
N SER A 230 2.71 -19.59 13.48
CA SER A 230 3.21 -20.55 14.48
C SER A 230 2.25 -21.72 14.72
N GLU A 231 0.95 -21.52 14.45
CA GLU A 231 -0.10 -22.50 14.72
C GLU A 231 -0.50 -23.32 13.49
N LYS A 232 -0.14 -22.90 12.27
CA LYS A 232 -0.65 -23.46 11.01
C LYS A 232 -2.17 -23.42 10.93
N LYS A 233 -2.75 -22.33 11.40
CA LYS A 233 -4.19 -22.14 11.49
C LYS A 233 -4.61 -20.83 10.85
N ARG A 234 -5.77 -20.88 10.20
CA ARG A 234 -6.54 -19.71 9.79
C ARG A 234 -7.74 -19.56 10.71
N TYR A 235 -7.89 -18.38 11.27
CA TYR A 235 -9.05 -18.00 12.05
C TYR A 235 -10.01 -17.26 11.12
N VAL A 236 -11.29 -17.65 11.14
CA VAL A 236 -12.32 -17.09 10.27
C VAL A 236 -13.53 -16.66 11.07
N ARG A 237 -14.12 -15.51 10.75
CA ARG A 237 -15.42 -15.07 11.25
C ARG A 237 -16.34 -14.75 10.08
N TYR A 238 -17.50 -15.41 10.06
CA TYR A 238 -18.59 -15.11 9.16
C TYR A 238 -19.57 -14.18 9.86
N ILE A 239 -19.97 -13.07 9.23
CA ILE A 239 -20.95 -12.11 9.74
C ILE A 239 -22.09 -12.00 8.74
N THR A 240 -23.30 -12.34 9.17
CA THR A 240 -24.52 -12.15 8.38
C THR A 240 -24.90 -10.68 8.41
N ASP A 241 -24.86 -9.96 7.28
CA ASP A 241 -25.05 -8.51 7.29
C ASP A 241 -26.43 -8.12 7.81
N LYS A 242 -27.47 -8.83 7.38
CA LYS A 242 -28.86 -8.51 7.72
C LYS A 242 -29.16 -8.59 9.21
N THR A 243 -28.55 -9.54 9.92
CA THR A 243 -28.86 -9.82 11.34
C THR A 243 -27.76 -9.35 12.29
N GLY A 244 -26.53 -9.20 11.81
CA GLY A 244 -25.35 -8.97 12.65
C GLY A 244 -24.94 -10.21 13.47
N GLU A 245 -25.56 -11.36 13.23
CA GLU A 245 -25.11 -12.63 13.82
C GLU A 245 -23.78 -13.05 13.20
N TYR A 246 -22.93 -13.69 14.00
CA TYR A 246 -21.63 -14.15 13.54
C TYR A 246 -21.33 -15.58 13.98
N LYS A 247 -20.46 -16.24 13.22
CA LYS A 247 -19.92 -17.56 13.53
C LYS A 247 -18.41 -17.58 13.33
N ASP A 248 -17.68 -18.05 14.34
CA ASP A 248 -16.24 -18.24 14.27
C ASP A 248 -15.90 -19.68 13.83
N ALA A 249 -14.82 -19.83 13.06
CA ALA A 249 -14.26 -21.09 12.62
C ALA A 249 -12.73 -21.04 12.67
N ILE A 250 -12.11 -22.21 12.73
CA ILE A 250 -10.65 -22.39 12.67
C ILE A 250 -10.39 -23.46 11.63
N GLU A 251 -9.52 -23.16 10.68
CA GLU A 251 -9.14 -24.01 9.55
C GLU A 251 -7.64 -24.36 9.65
N ASP A 252 -7.28 -25.60 9.36
CA ASP A 252 -5.87 -25.98 9.23
C ASP A 252 -5.30 -25.46 7.89
N VAL A 253 -4.06 -24.95 7.93
CA VAL A 253 -3.37 -24.41 6.74
C VAL A 253 -2.18 -25.29 6.41
N ASP A 254 -2.36 -26.17 5.42
CA ASP A 254 -1.37 -27.19 5.02
C ASP A 254 -0.14 -26.62 4.29
N SER A 255 -0.27 -25.42 3.72
CA SER A 255 0.84 -24.69 3.09
C SER A 255 0.62 -23.19 3.19
N TYR A 256 1.57 -22.47 3.79
CA TYR A 256 1.64 -21.01 3.65
C TYR A 256 1.80 -20.68 2.17
N SER A 257 0.96 -19.80 1.65
CA SER A 257 1.22 -19.12 0.39
C SER A 257 2.37 -18.11 0.58
N LEU A 258 3.59 -18.62 0.81
CA LEU A 258 4.80 -17.93 0.38
C LEU A 258 4.85 -18.03 -1.16
N GLN A 259 4.02 -17.26 -1.86
CA GLN A 259 4.12 -17.16 -3.32
C GLN A 259 5.07 -16.02 -3.67
N GLY A 260 6.27 -16.41 -4.12
CA GLY A 260 7.28 -15.45 -4.59
C GLY A 260 8.53 -16.07 -5.22
N LYS A 261 8.46 -17.26 -5.84
CA LYS A 261 9.52 -17.75 -6.73
C LYS A 261 8.95 -18.06 -8.12
N PRO A 262 9.19 -17.23 -9.13
CA PRO A 262 9.32 -17.75 -10.48
C PRO A 262 10.64 -18.54 -10.53
N ALA A 263 10.57 -19.78 -11.02
CA ALA A 263 11.78 -20.49 -11.41
C ALA A 263 12.50 -19.67 -12.47
N ALA A 264 13.80 -19.42 -12.25
CA ALA A 264 14.66 -18.79 -13.24
C ALA A 264 14.63 -19.58 -14.55
N ARG A 265 14.24 -18.91 -15.63
CA ARG A 265 14.68 -19.18 -17.01
C ARG A 265 14.84 -17.87 -17.75
#